data_AF-A0A225UML5-F1
#
_entry.id   AF-A0A225UML5-F1
#
_cell.length_a   1.000
_cell.length_b   1.000
_cell.length_c   1.000
_cell.angle_alpha   90.00
_cell.angle_beta   90.00
_cell.angle_gamma   90.00
#
_symmetry.space_group_name_H-M   'P 1'
#
loop_
_entity.id
_entity.type
_entity.pdbx_description
1 polymer ?
#
loop_
_entity_poly.entity_id
_entity_poly.type
_entity_poly.pdbx_seq_one_letter_code
_entity_poly.pdbx_strand_id
1 'polypeptide(L)'
;MAAISTLTKHYGDDFLYQIIQAGKKRADMKNLALKLETEQIQHWICSKNPEFITWTKYVDDLNINHPEEPMWMYSTLTKYFNDDVLFKMTNVAKDSEKTKAIMEDDWIVAVLEKHKKTYQVLQSLGLGKTTDNLLKKVMLEDSLAITWVNYVEASNKRYPNEKMTMLETFTKAFSDDGVTTMLQAAKSKIWTRPLATKLESSLLKMWLDGGKTTDDVFNLLKLDKVVIVYHFGDEPLFNTWVS
;
A
#
# COMPACT_ATOMS: atom_id res chain seq x y z
N MET A 1 -2.84 -20.26 -26.28
CA MET A 1 -3.03 -20.79 -24.92
C MET A 1 -2.03 -20.13 -24.00
N ALA A 2 -2.48 -19.46 -22.93
CA ALA A 2 -1.58 -18.84 -21.96
C ALA A 2 -0.73 -19.90 -21.24
N ALA A 3 0.53 -19.59 -20.90
CA ALA A 3 1.46 -20.51 -20.25
C ALA A 3 0.86 -21.15 -18.99
N ILE A 4 0.07 -20.38 -18.24
CA ILE A 4 -0.60 -20.86 -17.04
C ILE A 4 -1.62 -21.97 -17.29
N SER A 5 -2.35 -21.93 -18.39
CA SER A 5 -3.36 -22.96 -18.71
C SER A 5 -2.70 -24.30 -19.00
N THR A 6 -1.55 -24.27 -19.69
CA THR A 6 -0.72 -25.45 -19.92
C THR A 6 -0.16 -25.98 -18.60
N LEU A 7 0.37 -25.10 -17.74
CA LEU A 7 0.91 -25.50 -16.45
C LEU A 7 -0.16 -26.09 -15.52
N THR A 8 -1.35 -25.47 -15.44
CA THR A 8 -2.47 -25.97 -14.64
C THR A 8 -2.91 -27.35 -15.13
N LYS A 9 -2.96 -27.57 -16.45
CA LYS A 9 -3.29 -28.89 -17.02
C LYS A 9 -2.27 -29.98 -16.66
N HIS A 10 -0.99 -29.62 -16.56
CA HIS A 10 0.08 -30.59 -16.27
C HIS A 10 0.27 -30.87 -14.78
N TYR A 11 0.17 -29.85 -13.92
CA TYR A 11 0.53 -29.95 -12.51
C TYR A 11 -0.69 -29.97 -11.58
N GLY A 12 -1.86 -29.55 -12.05
CA GLY A 12 -3.01 -29.28 -11.17
C GLY A 12 -2.84 -27.99 -10.36
N ASP A 13 -3.94 -27.43 -9.88
CA ASP A 13 -3.96 -26.09 -9.28
C ASP A 13 -3.15 -25.98 -7.98
N ASP A 14 -3.33 -26.93 -7.06
CA ASP A 14 -2.72 -26.90 -5.73
C ASP A 14 -1.20 -27.08 -5.81
N PHE A 15 -0.74 -28.04 -6.63
CA PHE A 15 0.67 -28.31 -6.78
C PHE A 15 1.37 -27.21 -7.59
N LEU A 16 0.73 -26.67 -8.62
CA LEU A 16 1.23 -25.50 -9.33
C LEU A 16 1.34 -24.27 -8.42
N TYR A 17 0.36 -24.04 -7.55
CA TYR A 17 0.41 -22.95 -6.57
C TYR A 17 1.62 -23.10 -5.64
N GLN A 18 1.90 -24.32 -5.16
CA GLN A 18 3.08 -24.59 -4.33
C GLN A 18 4.40 -24.35 -5.07
N ILE A 19 4.50 -24.75 -6.35
CA ILE A 19 5.67 -24.47 -7.21
C ILE A 19 5.89 -22.95 -7.35
N ILE A 20 4.81 -22.20 -7.57
CA ILE A 20 4.83 -20.74 -7.67
C ILE A 20 5.27 -20.10 -6.34
N GLN A 21 4.73 -20.55 -5.19
CA GLN A 21 5.16 -20.05 -3.88
C GLN A 21 6.63 -20.35 -3.59
N ALA A 22 7.15 -21.51 -4.01
CA ALA A 22 8.56 -21.84 -3.89
C ALA A 22 9.43 -20.93 -4.79
N GLY A 23 8.98 -20.64 -6.01
CA GLY A 23 9.64 -19.72 -6.93
C GLY A 23 9.76 -18.29 -6.38
N LYS A 24 8.77 -17.82 -5.60
CA LYS A 24 8.80 -16.49 -4.96
C LYS A 24 9.89 -16.33 -3.90
N LYS A 25 10.36 -17.44 -3.31
CA LYS A 25 11.46 -17.45 -2.32
C LYS A 25 12.83 -17.31 -2.97
N ARG A 26 12.93 -17.51 -4.27
CA ARG A 26 14.16 -17.42 -5.05
C ARG A 26 14.29 -16.04 -5.70
N ALA A 27 15.40 -15.35 -5.45
CA ALA A 27 15.60 -13.98 -5.91
C ALA A 27 15.55 -13.85 -7.45
N ASP A 28 16.12 -14.82 -8.16
CA ASP A 28 16.15 -14.91 -9.62
C ASP A 28 14.78 -15.22 -10.25
N MET A 29 13.91 -15.93 -9.52
CA MET A 29 12.59 -16.38 -10.03
C MET A 29 11.42 -15.55 -9.53
N LYS A 30 11.64 -14.65 -8.56
CA LYS A 30 10.59 -13.91 -7.86
C LYS A 30 9.63 -13.18 -8.81
N ASN A 31 10.14 -12.48 -9.81
CA ASN A 31 9.31 -11.71 -10.73
C ASN A 31 8.47 -12.61 -11.65
N LEU A 32 9.05 -13.71 -12.14
CA LEU A 32 8.34 -14.70 -12.95
C LEU A 32 7.27 -15.43 -12.12
N ALA A 33 7.60 -15.79 -10.88
CA ALA A 33 6.67 -16.45 -9.98
C ALA A 33 5.49 -15.53 -9.60
N LEU A 34 5.73 -14.24 -9.35
CA LEU A 34 4.65 -13.26 -9.15
C LEU A 34 3.76 -13.09 -10.38
N LYS A 35 4.36 -13.12 -11.59
CA LYS A 35 3.60 -13.09 -12.84
C LYS A 35 2.74 -14.35 -13.00
N LEU A 36 3.30 -15.53 -12.78
CA LEU A 36 2.57 -16.80 -12.86
C LEU A 36 1.49 -16.92 -11.78
N GLU A 37 1.72 -16.43 -10.56
CA GLU A 37 0.69 -16.33 -9.51
C GLU A 37 -0.50 -15.48 -9.97
N THR A 38 -0.20 -14.34 -10.61
CA THR A 38 -1.22 -13.44 -11.16
C THR A 38 -2.02 -14.14 -12.26
N GLU A 39 -1.33 -14.79 -13.22
CA GLU A 39 -1.98 -15.55 -14.29
C GLU A 39 -2.80 -16.73 -13.74
N GLN A 40 -2.36 -17.36 -12.65
CA GLN A 40 -3.08 -18.48 -12.01
C GLN A 40 -4.39 -18.03 -11.39
N ILE A 41 -4.36 -16.90 -10.67
CA ILE A 41 -5.56 -16.32 -10.06
C ILE A 41 -6.52 -15.83 -11.16
N GLN A 42 -6.01 -15.20 -12.22
CA GLN A 42 -6.82 -14.83 -13.39
C GLN A 42 -7.50 -16.04 -14.04
N HIS A 43 -6.73 -17.12 -14.22
CA HIS A 43 -7.27 -18.36 -14.75
C HIS A 43 -8.39 -18.90 -13.86
N TRP A 44 -8.24 -18.91 -12.54
CA TRP A 44 -9.31 -19.33 -11.62
C TRP A 44 -10.56 -18.46 -11.70
N ILE A 45 -10.40 -17.14 -11.75
CA ILE A 45 -11.54 -16.21 -11.86
C ILE A 45 -12.29 -16.45 -13.18
N CYS A 46 -11.57 -16.52 -14.29
CA CYS A 46 -12.18 -16.63 -15.61
C CYS A 46 -12.69 -18.04 -15.96
N SER A 47 -12.02 -19.10 -15.52
CA SER A 47 -12.32 -20.49 -15.92
C SER A 47 -13.14 -21.26 -14.90
N LYS A 48 -13.10 -20.88 -13.61
CA LYS A 48 -13.79 -21.60 -12.53
C LYS A 48 -14.97 -20.85 -11.92
N ASN A 49 -15.19 -19.58 -12.27
CA ASN A 49 -16.34 -18.79 -11.82
C ASN A 49 -16.98 -17.98 -12.97
N PRO A 50 -17.54 -18.62 -14.02
CA PRO A 50 -18.30 -17.91 -15.06
C PRO A 50 -19.49 -17.11 -14.49
N GLU A 51 -20.01 -17.51 -13.34
CA GLU A 51 -21.04 -16.83 -12.57
C GLU A 51 -20.54 -15.48 -12.02
N PHE A 52 -19.25 -15.36 -11.69
CA PHE A 52 -18.64 -14.09 -11.26
C PHE A 52 -18.61 -13.08 -12.41
N ILE A 53 -18.24 -13.52 -13.62
CA ILE A 53 -18.26 -12.67 -14.83
C ILE A 53 -19.70 -12.28 -15.22
N THR A 54 -20.65 -13.19 -14.99
CA THR A 54 -22.08 -12.88 -15.19
C THR A 54 -22.56 -11.86 -14.16
N TRP A 55 -22.14 -12.01 -12.90
CA TRP A 55 -22.45 -11.08 -11.83
C TRP A 55 -21.81 -9.70 -12.02
N THR A 56 -20.58 -9.61 -12.54
CA THR A 56 -19.95 -8.31 -12.85
C THR A 56 -20.75 -7.55 -13.90
N LYS A 57 -21.21 -8.25 -14.96
CA LYS A 57 -22.08 -7.65 -15.98
C LYS A 57 -23.43 -7.22 -15.41
N TYR A 58 -24.02 -8.03 -14.53
CA TYR A 58 -25.25 -7.67 -13.84
C TYR A 58 -25.10 -6.40 -12.99
N VAL A 59 -23.97 -6.28 -12.28
CA VAL A 59 -23.64 -5.06 -11.51
C VAL A 59 -23.50 -3.85 -12.44
N ASP A 60 -22.81 -3.99 -13.58
CA ASP A 60 -22.69 -2.93 -14.58
C ASP A 60 -24.08 -2.50 -15.12
N ASP A 61 -24.91 -3.46 -15.52
CA ASP A 61 -26.26 -3.20 -16.03
C ASP A 61 -27.15 -2.55 -14.96
N LEU A 62 -27.05 -2.98 -13.71
CA LEU A 62 -27.81 -2.40 -12.59
C LEU A 62 -27.40 -0.95 -12.34
N ASN A 63 -26.10 -0.63 -12.38
CA ASN A 63 -25.61 0.75 -12.21
C ASN A 63 -25.97 1.67 -13.39
N ILE A 64 -26.08 1.13 -14.62
CA ILE A 64 -26.55 1.89 -15.78
C ILE A 64 -28.04 2.20 -15.68
N ASN A 65 -28.84 1.25 -15.20
CA ASN A 65 -30.30 1.36 -15.16
C ASN A 65 -30.84 1.99 -13.86
N HIS A 66 -30.04 2.03 -12.80
CA HIS A 66 -30.38 2.60 -11.48
C HIS A 66 -29.26 3.52 -10.94
N PRO A 67 -28.95 4.63 -11.63
CA PRO A 67 -27.85 5.53 -11.26
C PRO A 67 -28.06 6.25 -9.92
N GLU A 68 -29.29 6.33 -9.42
CA GLU A 68 -29.66 6.94 -8.14
C GLU A 68 -29.24 6.14 -6.89
N GLU A 69 -29.09 4.82 -7.01
CA GLU A 69 -28.66 3.93 -5.93
C GLU A 69 -27.67 2.87 -6.46
N PRO A 70 -26.46 3.28 -6.89
CA PRO A 70 -25.55 2.35 -7.53
C PRO A 70 -25.06 1.30 -6.52
N MET A 71 -25.17 0.03 -6.92
CA MET A 71 -24.83 -1.12 -6.09
C MET A 71 -23.47 -1.65 -6.53
N TRP A 72 -22.43 -1.11 -5.91
CA TRP A 72 -21.05 -1.35 -6.31
C TRP A 72 -20.55 -2.76 -5.98
N MET A 73 -19.73 -3.32 -6.87
CA MET A 73 -19.21 -4.68 -6.75
C MET A 73 -18.38 -4.83 -5.47
N TYR A 74 -17.57 -3.82 -5.18
CA TYR A 74 -16.70 -3.78 -4.01
C TYR A 74 -17.50 -3.77 -2.69
N SER A 75 -18.56 -2.95 -2.60
CA SER A 75 -19.36 -2.83 -1.37
C SER A 75 -20.03 -4.15 -0.98
N THR A 76 -20.50 -4.92 -1.96
CA THR A 76 -21.04 -6.26 -1.75
C THR A 76 -19.97 -7.25 -1.31
N LEU A 77 -18.81 -7.25 -1.97
CA LEU A 77 -17.72 -8.17 -1.66
C LEU A 77 -17.12 -7.94 -0.27
N THR A 78 -17.06 -6.69 0.22
CA THR A 78 -16.54 -6.39 1.58
C THR A 78 -17.38 -6.97 2.71
N LYS A 79 -18.62 -7.39 2.44
CA LYS A 79 -19.45 -8.09 3.43
C LYS A 79 -18.92 -9.51 3.71
N TYR A 80 -18.14 -10.08 2.79
CA TYR A 80 -17.71 -11.47 2.82
C TYR A 80 -16.18 -11.64 2.79
N PHE A 81 -15.46 -10.68 2.22
CA PHE A 81 -13.99 -10.71 2.09
C PHE A 81 -13.37 -9.49 2.76
N ASN A 82 -12.19 -9.69 3.35
CA ASN A 82 -11.40 -8.60 3.90
C ASN A 82 -10.74 -7.78 2.79
N ASP A 83 -10.45 -6.51 3.10
CA ASP A 83 -9.96 -5.53 2.12
C ASP A 83 -8.66 -6.01 1.42
N ASP A 84 -7.78 -6.76 2.11
CA ASP A 84 -6.51 -7.22 1.53
C ASP A 84 -6.67 -8.36 0.51
N VAL A 85 -7.68 -9.23 0.66
CA VAL A 85 -8.02 -10.24 -0.35
C VAL A 85 -8.63 -9.58 -1.57
N LEU A 86 -9.53 -8.60 -1.37
CA LEU A 86 -10.11 -7.84 -2.46
C LEU A 86 -9.07 -7.03 -3.23
N PHE A 87 -8.09 -6.45 -2.53
CA PHE A 87 -7.01 -5.70 -3.17
C PHE A 87 -6.05 -6.58 -3.98
N LYS A 88 -5.87 -7.85 -3.57
CA LYS A 88 -5.14 -8.82 -4.39
C LYS A 88 -5.94 -9.17 -5.63
N MET A 89 -7.27 -9.32 -5.52
CA MET A 89 -8.15 -9.59 -6.66
C MET A 89 -8.17 -8.43 -7.67
N THR A 90 -8.18 -7.17 -7.22
CA THR A 90 -8.13 -5.98 -8.11
C THR A 90 -6.79 -5.83 -8.81
N ASN A 91 -5.67 -6.07 -8.12
CA ASN A 91 -4.33 -6.06 -8.73
C ASN A 91 -4.14 -7.15 -9.80
N VAL A 92 -4.96 -8.20 -9.75
CA VAL A 92 -4.94 -9.33 -10.68
C VAL A 92 -5.75 -8.99 -11.94
N ALA A 93 -6.79 -8.15 -11.87
CA ALA A 93 -7.66 -7.71 -12.98
C ALA A 93 -6.99 -6.72 -13.97
N LYS A 94 -5.73 -6.98 -14.35
CA LYS A 94 -4.88 -6.10 -15.17
C LYS A 94 -5.38 -5.81 -16.58
N ASP A 95 -6.31 -6.58 -17.13
CA ASP A 95 -6.70 -6.48 -18.55
C ASP A 95 -7.86 -5.49 -18.83
N SER A 96 -8.30 -4.71 -17.84
CA SER A 96 -9.26 -3.62 -18.05
C SER A 96 -8.94 -2.45 -17.12
N GLU A 97 -8.22 -1.46 -17.65
CA GLU A 97 -7.92 -0.20 -16.97
C GLU A 97 -9.20 0.48 -16.46
N LYS A 98 -10.32 0.31 -17.17
CA LYS A 98 -11.65 0.77 -16.77
C LYS A 98 -12.20 0.03 -15.55
N THR A 99 -12.16 -1.31 -15.55
CA THR A 99 -12.67 -2.11 -14.42
C THR A 99 -11.86 -1.87 -13.15
N LYS A 100 -10.54 -1.70 -13.29
CA LYS A 100 -9.67 -1.35 -12.17
C LYS A 100 -10.01 0.02 -11.60
N ALA A 101 -10.19 1.03 -12.45
CA ALA A 101 -10.57 2.38 -12.01
C ALA A 101 -11.92 2.39 -11.28
N ILE A 102 -12.93 1.72 -11.83
CA ILE A 102 -14.26 1.62 -11.21
C ILE A 102 -14.17 0.95 -9.82
N MET A 103 -13.46 -0.18 -9.72
CA MET A 103 -13.31 -0.86 -8.42
C MET A 103 -12.51 -0.05 -7.41
N GLU A 104 -11.52 0.73 -7.85
CA GLU A 104 -10.73 1.63 -7.01
C GLU A 104 -11.60 2.79 -6.49
N ASP A 105 -12.37 3.43 -7.36
CA ASP A 105 -13.30 4.49 -6.98
C ASP A 105 -14.35 3.98 -5.96
N ASP A 106 -14.93 2.80 -6.21
CA ASP A 106 -15.88 2.16 -5.30
C ASP A 106 -15.28 1.88 -3.92
N TRP A 107 -14.04 1.36 -3.91
CA TRP A 107 -13.31 1.11 -2.67
C TRP A 107 -13.04 2.41 -1.91
N ILE A 108 -12.61 3.47 -2.59
CA ILE A 108 -12.35 4.77 -1.96
C ILE A 108 -13.65 5.28 -1.31
N VAL A 109 -14.78 5.26 -2.02
CA VAL A 109 -16.08 5.69 -1.46
C VAL A 109 -16.45 4.87 -0.23
N ALA A 110 -16.41 3.54 -0.31
CA ALA A 110 -16.78 2.67 0.80
C ALA A 110 -15.87 2.83 2.03
N VAL A 111 -14.58 3.08 1.83
CA VAL A 111 -13.63 3.30 2.93
C VAL A 111 -13.78 4.69 3.53
N LEU A 112 -14.11 5.71 2.72
CA LEU A 112 -14.44 7.05 3.19
C LEU A 112 -15.71 7.06 4.05
N GLU A 113 -16.76 6.34 3.67
CA GLU A 113 -17.99 6.22 4.47
C GLU A 113 -17.74 5.60 5.84
N LYS A 114 -16.80 4.65 5.91
CA LYS A 114 -16.32 4.06 7.17
C LYS A 114 -15.41 5.01 7.97
N HIS A 115 -15.14 6.21 7.45
CA HIS A 115 -14.29 7.24 8.03
C HIS A 115 -12.91 6.73 8.47
N LYS A 116 -12.33 5.77 7.73
CA LYS A 116 -11.01 5.23 8.06
C LYS A 116 -9.94 6.32 7.92
N LYS A 117 -9.05 6.43 8.91
CA LYS A 117 -7.95 7.39 8.86
C LYS A 117 -6.90 6.94 7.83
N THR A 118 -6.22 7.91 7.21
CA THR A 118 -5.24 7.66 6.14
C THR A 118 -4.13 6.68 6.53
N TYR A 119 -3.66 6.73 7.79
CA TYR A 119 -2.64 5.82 8.31
C TYR A 119 -3.15 4.38 8.50
N GLN A 120 -4.44 4.22 8.85
CA GLN A 120 -5.06 2.90 8.95
C GLN A 120 -5.19 2.27 7.57
N VAL A 121 -5.55 3.09 6.57
CA VAL A 121 -5.62 2.64 5.17
C VAL A 121 -4.23 2.23 4.66
N LEU A 122 -3.19 3.04 4.91
CA LEU A 122 -1.80 2.68 4.60
C LEU A 122 -1.42 1.29 5.17
N GLN A 123 -1.75 1.05 6.44
CA GLN A 123 -1.47 -0.24 7.10
C GLN A 123 -2.28 -1.38 6.49
N SER A 124 -3.58 -1.16 6.20
CA SER A 124 -4.47 -2.18 5.62
C SER A 124 -4.04 -2.62 4.22
N LEU A 125 -3.49 -1.70 3.42
CA LEU A 125 -2.91 -1.98 2.11
C LEU A 125 -1.56 -2.70 2.20
N GLY A 126 -1.07 -2.98 3.41
CA GLY A 126 0.22 -3.63 3.63
C GLY A 126 1.43 -2.75 3.31
N LEU A 127 1.22 -1.46 3.03
CA LEU A 127 2.27 -0.45 2.87
C LEU A 127 2.94 -0.10 4.21
N GLY A 128 2.29 -0.49 5.32
CA GLY A 128 2.74 -0.32 6.71
C GLY A 128 3.69 -1.37 7.28
N LYS A 129 4.10 -2.41 6.53
CA LYS A 129 4.79 -3.57 7.13
C LYS A 129 6.26 -3.34 7.45
N THR A 130 6.97 -2.58 6.63
CA THR A 130 8.38 -2.22 6.82
C THR A 130 8.63 -0.86 6.19
N THR A 131 9.30 0.02 6.92
CA THR A 131 9.69 1.36 6.48
C THR A 131 10.56 1.34 5.21
N ASP A 132 11.52 0.41 5.12
CA ASP A 132 12.53 0.36 4.04
C ASP A 132 12.00 0.25 2.61
N ASN A 133 10.78 -0.27 2.43
CA ASN A 133 10.19 -0.48 1.11
C ASN A 133 9.09 0.53 0.77
N LEU A 134 8.62 1.33 1.73
CA LEU A 134 7.50 2.23 1.53
C LEU A 134 7.85 3.35 0.55
N LEU A 135 8.93 4.10 0.80
CA LEU A 135 9.38 5.17 -0.10
C LEU A 135 9.70 4.64 -1.50
N LYS A 136 10.26 3.44 -1.58
CA LYS A 136 10.48 2.75 -2.85
C LYS A 136 9.17 2.52 -3.60
N LYS A 137 8.13 2.01 -2.92
CA LYS A 137 6.81 1.79 -3.52
C LYS A 137 6.15 3.09 -3.97
N VAL A 138 6.23 4.16 -3.16
CA VAL A 138 5.72 5.48 -3.54
C VAL A 138 6.42 6.00 -4.79
N MET A 139 7.76 5.94 -4.84
CA MET A 139 8.53 6.44 -5.98
C MET A 139 8.41 5.62 -7.25
N LEU A 140 8.18 4.31 -7.13
CA LEU A 140 7.97 3.42 -8.27
C LEU A 140 6.50 3.37 -8.70
N GLU A 141 5.65 4.22 -8.14
CA GLU A 141 4.22 4.27 -8.45
C GLU A 141 3.59 2.87 -8.34
N ASP A 142 3.96 2.14 -7.27
CA ASP A 142 3.36 0.85 -6.95
C ASP A 142 1.85 1.01 -6.85
N SER A 143 1.07 0.12 -7.48
CA SER A 143 -0.38 0.31 -7.57
C SER A 143 -1.05 0.51 -6.22
N LEU A 144 -0.56 -0.14 -5.15
CA LEU A 144 -1.09 0.06 -3.80
C LEU A 144 -0.76 1.46 -3.27
N ALA A 145 0.43 1.97 -3.58
CA ALA A 145 0.87 3.31 -3.20
C ALA A 145 0.09 4.39 -3.96
N ILE A 146 -0.16 4.21 -5.26
CA ILE A 146 -1.05 5.09 -6.03
C ILE A 146 -2.43 5.14 -5.38
N THR A 147 -3.05 3.98 -5.13
CA THR A 147 -4.38 3.96 -4.53
C THR A 147 -4.43 4.56 -3.14
N TRP A 148 -3.39 4.37 -2.34
CA TRP A 148 -3.27 5.06 -1.06
C TRP A 148 -3.18 6.59 -1.23
N VAL A 149 -2.40 7.09 -2.19
CA VAL A 149 -2.32 8.54 -2.49
C VAL A 149 -3.68 9.08 -2.92
N ASN A 150 -4.37 8.39 -3.84
CA ASN A 150 -5.71 8.76 -4.28
C ASN A 150 -6.70 8.81 -3.11
N TYR A 151 -6.64 7.84 -2.20
CA TYR A 151 -7.46 7.82 -1.00
C TYR A 151 -7.15 9.02 -0.07
N VAL A 152 -5.87 9.34 0.15
CA VAL A 152 -5.47 10.50 0.96
C VAL A 152 -6.03 11.79 0.38
N GLU A 153 -5.95 11.97 -0.94
CA GLU A 153 -6.49 13.15 -1.62
C GLU A 153 -8.02 13.25 -1.46
N ALA A 154 -8.73 12.15 -1.70
CA ALA A 154 -10.18 12.08 -1.55
C ALA A 154 -10.61 12.33 -0.09
N SER A 155 -9.92 11.73 0.88
CA SER A 155 -10.15 11.94 2.32
C SER A 155 -9.91 13.38 2.73
N ASN A 156 -8.79 13.97 2.29
CA ASN A 156 -8.44 15.36 2.60
C ASN A 156 -9.43 16.35 1.97
N LYS A 157 -10.00 16.02 0.81
CA LYS A 157 -11.07 16.81 0.18
C LYS A 157 -12.38 16.69 0.94
N ARG A 158 -12.75 15.48 1.37
CA ARG A 158 -14.02 15.19 2.07
C ARG A 158 -14.03 15.72 3.51
N TYR A 159 -12.91 15.60 4.22
CA TYR A 159 -12.75 15.93 5.63
C TYR A 159 -11.66 17.00 5.82
N PRO A 160 -11.91 18.27 5.43
CA PRO A 160 -10.87 19.28 5.38
C PRO A 160 -10.26 19.64 6.74
N ASN A 161 -10.99 19.40 7.84
CA ASN A 161 -10.53 19.66 9.21
C ASN A 161 -9.69 18.51 9.79
N GLU A 162 -9.60 17.38 9.09
CA GLU A 162 -8.86 16.19 9.51
C GLU A 162 -7.77 15.83 8.52
N LYS A 163 -7.38 16.79 7.68
CA LYS A 163 -6.39 16.58 6.64
C LYS A 163 -5.09 16.05 7.25
N MET A 164 -4.56 15.02 6.62
CA MET A 164 -3.22 14.51 6.93
C MET A 164 -2.36 14.61 5.69
N THR A 165 -1.17 15.17 5.85
CA THR A 165 -0.09 15.06 4.88
C THR A 165 0.43 13.63 4.82
N MET A 166 1.19 13.33 3.76
CA MET A 166 1.93 12.06 3.65
C MET A 166 2.82 11.83 4.88
N LEU A 167 3.50 12.89 5.34
CA LEU A 167 4.44 12.80 6.44
C LEU A 167 3.73 12.53 7.77
N GLU A 168 2.65 13.25 8.08
CA GLU A 168 1.84 13.00 9.28
C GLU A 168 1.22 11.60 9.26
N THR A 169 0.83 11.13 8.06
CA THR A 169 0.33 9.76 7.90
C THR A 169 1.42 8.74 8.23
N PHE A 170 2.67 8.98 7.78
CA PHE A 170 3.80 8.10 8.07
C PHE A 170 4.19 8.14 9.56
N THR A 171 4.28 9.31 10.19
CA THR A 171 4.63 9.40 11.61
C THR A 171 3.55 8.79 12.50
N LYS A 172 2.27 8.89 12.13
CA LYS A 172 1.19 8.15 12.80
C LYS A 172 1.28 6.63 12.62
N ALA A 173 1.76 6.17 11.46
CA ALA A 173 1.88 4.74 11.18
C ALA A 173 3.13 4.09 11.80
N PHE A 174 4.24 4.83 11.92
CA PHE A 174 5.57 4.28 12.21
C PHE A 174 6.35 4.98 13.34
N SER A 175 5.74 5.96 14.01
CA SER A 175 6.40 6.92 14.92
C SER A 175 7.50 7.77 14.29
N ASP A 176 7.86 8.86 14.96
CA ASP A 176 8.87 9.82 14.48
C ASP A 176 10.26 9.19 14.32
N ASP A 177 10.69 8.35 15.26
CA ASP A 177 11.94 7.58 15.13
C ASP A 177 11.91 6.62 13.93
N GLY A 178 10.83 5.87 13.74
CA GLY A 178 10.72 4.91 12.63
C GLY A 178 10.71 5.58 11.27
N VAL A 179 10.02 6.72 11.13
CA VAL A 179 10.07 7.56 9.92
C VAL A 179 11.47 8.15 9.72
N THR A 180 12.13 8.60 10.77
CA THR A 180 13.48 9.17 10.65
C THR A 180 14.48 8.11 10.20
N THR A 181 14.45 6.90 10.77
CA THR A 181 15.26 5.76 10.32
C THR A 181 14.97 5.41 8.86
N MET A 182 13.70 5.39 8.46
CA MET A 182 13.28 5.17 7.08
C MET A 182 13.93 6.16 6.11
N LEU A 183 13.91 7.45 6.47
CA LEU A 183 14.43 8.53 5.65
C LEU A 183 15.96 8.46 5.55
N GLN A 184 16.67 8.17 6.65
CA GLN A 184 18.12 7.93 6.62
C GLN A 184 18.47 6.76 5.70
N ALA A 185 17.77 5.64 5.83
CA ALA A 185 17.98 4.49 4.95
C ALA A 185 17.71 4.83 3.47
N ALA A 186 16.68 5.62 3.18
CA ALA A 186 16.36 6.06 1.83
C ALA A 186 17.36 7.08 1.27
N LYS A 187 18.00 7.91 2.10
CA LYS A 187 19.06 8.85 1.67
C LYS A 187 20.33 8.13 1.22
N SER A 188 20.58 6.91 1.70
CA SER A 188 21.72 6.09 1.27
C SER A 188 21.65 5.64 -0.20
N LYS A 189 20.44 5.58 -0.79
CA LYS A 189 20.23 5.12 -2.17
C LYS A 189 20.05 6.31 -3.11
N ILE A 190 20.83 6.35 -4.20
CA ILE A 190 20.88 7.48 -5.16
C ILE A 190 19.48 7.92 -5.62
N TRP A 191 18.66 6.96 -6.03
CA TRP A 191 17.37 7.26 -6.65
C TRP A 191 16.26 7.61 -5.65
N THR A 192 16.37 7.24 -4.37
CA THR A 192 15.40 7.65 -3.32
C THR A 192 15.84 8.87 -2.52
N ARG A 193 17.13 9.24 -2.61
CA ARG A 193 17.70 10.38 -1.87
C ARG A 193 16.95 11.70 -2.06
N PRO A 194 16.56 12.13 -3.27
CA PRO A 194 15.89 13.42 -3.45
C PRO A 194 14.57 13.52 -2.67
N LEU A 195 13.74 12.48 -2.74
CA LEU A 195 12.47 12.45 -2.01
C LEU A 195 12.71 12.35 -0.49
N ALA A 196 13.66 11.51 -0.07
CA ALA A 196 13.98 11.34 1.34
C ALA A 196 14.49 12.63 1.98
N THR A 197 15.39 13.37 1.32
CA THR A 197 15.87 14.68 1.79
C THR A 197 14.72 15.68 1.90
N LYS A 198 13.82 15.73 0.91
CA LYS A 198 12.65 16.63 0.95
C LYS A 198 11.71 16.31 2.13
N LEU A 199 11.47 15.03 2.38
CA LEU A 199 10.63 14.57 3.49
C LEU A 199 11.29 14.80 4.86
N GLU A 200 12.60 14.63 4.97
CA GLU A 200 13.37 14.95 6.18
C GLU A 200 13.28 16.46 6.50
N SER A 201 13.48 17.35 5.51
CA SER A 201 13.29 18.79 5.72
C SER A 201 11.86 19.14 6.15
N SER A 202 10.87 18.42 5.61
CA SER A 202 9.46 18.59 5.99
C SER A 202 9.20 18.10 7.43
N LEU A 203 9.90 17.06 7.88
CA LEU A 203 9.82 16.52 9.24
C LEU A 203 10.41 17.48 10.26
N LEU A 204 11.60 18.01 10.00
CA LEU A 204 12.22 19.04 10.83
C LEU A 204 11.31 20.27 10.95
N LYS A 205 10.76 20.73 9.83
CA LYS A 205 9.80 21.84 9.82
C LYS A 205 8.53 21.52 10.61
N MET A 206 7.97 20.33 10.47
CA MET A 206 6.77 19.92 11.21
C MET A 206 7.00 19.90 12.72
N TRP A 207 8.17 19.45 13.18
CA TRP A 207 8.54 19.52 14.60
C TRP A 207 8.72 20.97 15.07
N LEU A 208 9.38 21.81 14.27
CA LEU A 208 9.58 23.22 14.58
C LEU A 208 8.26 23.98 14.67
N ASP A 209 7.40 23.87 13.66
CA ASP A 209 6.09 24.51 13.60
C ASP A 209 5.16 23.99 14.72
N GLY A 210 5.36 22.75 15.16
CA GLY A 210 4.70 22.14 16.31
C GLY A 210 5.27 22.54 17.68
N GLY A 211 6.24 23.44 17.72
CA GLY A 211 6.85 23.95 18.96
C GLY A 211 7.68 22.94 19.74
N LYS A 212 8.20 21.89 19.07
CA LYS A 212 9.04 20.87 19.73
C LYS A 212 10.38 21.48 20.13
N THR A 213 10.77 21.25 21.37
CA THR A 213 12.11 21.59 21.87
C THR A 213 13.15 20.56 21.40
N THR A 214 14.43 20.89 21.54
CA THR A 214 15.52 19.95 21.29
C THR A 214 15.41 18.68 22.12
N ASP A 215 14.93 18.79 23.37
CA ASP A 215 14.73 17.67 24.29
C ASP A 215 13.52 16.83 23.87
N ASP A 216 12.44 17.46 23.38
CA ASP A 216 11.31 16.73 22.81
C ASP A 216 11.74 15.89 21.61
N VAL A 217 12.50 16.48 20.67
CA VAL A 217 12.99 15.76 19.49
C VAL A 217 13.96 14.65 19.89
N PHE A 218 14.82 14.88 20.88
CA PHE A 218 15.73 13.87 21.42
C PHE A 218 14.97 12.63 21.93
N ASN A 219 13.89 12.84 22.67
CA ASN A 219 13.04 11.76 23.18
C ASN A 219 12.16 11.13 22.09
N LEU A 220 11.64 11.92 21.13
CA LEU A 220 10.89 11.41 19.97
C LEU A 220 11.71 10.44 19.14
N LEU A 221 13.00 10.74 18.98
CA LEU A 221 13.98 9.90 18.30
C LEU A 221 14.51 8.75 19.17
N LYS A 222 14.03 8.63 20.42
CA LYS A 222 14.40 7.59 21.39
C LYS A 222 15.90 7.54 21.70
N LEU A 223 16.60 8.66 21.56
CA LEU A 223 18.06 8.74 21.77
C LEU A 223 18.42 8.54 23.25
N ASP A 224 17.51 8.88 24.17
CA ASP A 224 17.60 8.63 25.61
C ASP A 224 17.78 7.15 25.95
N LYS A 225 17.20 6.26 25.13
CA LYS A 225 17.29 4.80 25.32
C LYS A 225 18.58 4.21 24.76
N VAL A 226 19.19 4.87 23.78
CA VAL A 226 20.42 4.42 23.13
C VAL A 226 21.66 4.79 23.95
N VAL A 227 21.61 5.90 24.70
CA VAL A 227 22.69 6.34 25.62
C VAL A 227 23.08 5.26 26.65
N ILE A 228 22.19 4.29 26.94
CA ILE A 228 22.46 3.19 27.88
C ILE A 228 23.41 2.14 27.28
N VAL A 229 23.61 2.10 25.96
CA VAL A 229 24.37 1.05 25.26
C VAL A 229 25.34 1.69 24.24
N TYR A 230 26.50 2.12 24.72
CA TYR A 230 27.76 2.52 24.03
C TYR A 230 27.74 2.97 22.54
N HIS A 231 28.35 4.15 22.30
CA HIS A 231 28.70 4.82 21.02
C HIS A 231 27.64 5.77 20.43
N PHE A 232 27.38 6.84 21.18
CA PHE A 232 26.49 7.96 20.81
C PHE A 232 26.79 8.61 19.44
N GLY A 233 28.03 8.54 18.96
CA GLY A 233 28.44 9.16 17.69
C GLY A 233 28.16 8.34 16.44
N ASP A 234 27.87 7.04 16.56
CA ASP A 234 27.69 6.14 15.42
C ASP A 234 26.21 5.97 15.03
N GLU A 235 25.29 6.63 15.75
CA GLU A 235 23.86 6.48 15.57
C GLU A 235 23.31 7.31 14.40
N PRO A 236 22.67 6.68 13.39
CA PRO A 236 22.17 7.40 12.22
C PRO A 236 21.17 8.52 12.54
N LEU A 237 20.42 8.40 13.64
CA LEU A 237 19.43 9.39 14.07
C LEU A 237 20.07 10.62 14.72
N PHE A 238 21.31 10.52 15.22
CA PHE A 238 22.02 11.64 15.83
C PHE A 238 22.24 12.78 14.83
N ASN A 239 22.63 12.44 13.59
CA ASN A 239 22.81 13.44 12.53
C ASN A 239 21.53 14.22 12.24
N THR A 240 20.35 13.59 12.36
CA THR A 240 19.07 14.30 12.21
C THR A 240 18.79 15.24 13.37
N TRP A 241 19.10 14.84 14.60
CA TRP A 241 18.88 15.69 15.78
C TRP A 241 19.76 16.95 15.77
N VAL A 242 20.99 16.86 15.25
CA VAL A 242 21.94 18.00 15.19
C VAL A 242 21.63 18.97 14.04
N SER A 243 20.94 18.52 12.98
CA SER A 243 20.72 19.29 11.73
C SER A 243 19.64 20.37 11.87
#